data_AF-A0A3M5RCC6-F1
#
_entry.id   AF-A0A3M5RCC6-F1
#
_cell.length_a   1.000
_cell.length_b   1.000
_cell.length_c   1.000
_cell.angle_alpha   90.00
_cell.angle_beta   90.00
_cell.angle_gamma   90.00
#
_symmetry.space_group_name_H-M   'P 1'
#
loop_
_entity.id
_entity.type
_entity.pdbx_description
1 polymer ?
#
loop_
_entity_poly.entity_id
_entity_poly.type
_entity_poly.pdbx_seq_one_letter_code
_entity_poly.pdbx_strand_id
1 'polypeptide(L)'
;MGRDGILRAGFTNGMNKNIGQVILASFANPQGLQARSDTRWTESAESGVADYEVPGVGTLGSLVGGALEGSNVVLADELIALIQAQTAYQANSKAISTEATVMQTLIQST
;
A
#
# COMPACT_ATOMS: atom_id res chain seq x y z
N MET A 1 -24.93 0.68 6.62
CA MET A 1 -24.36 -0.40 5.80
C MET A 1 -24.12 -1.60 6.70
N GLY A 2 -24.55 -2.79 6.29
CA GLY A 2 -24.33 -4.04 7.03
C GLY A 2 -22.93 -4.61 6.82
N ARG A 3 -22.56 -5.61 7.63
CA ARG A 3 -21.26 -6.31 7.56
C ARG A 3 -21.08 -7.15 6.28
N ASP A 4 -22.20 -7.49 5.67
CA ASP A 4 -22.40 -8.19 4.40
C ASP A 4 -22.31 -7.27 3.17
N GLY A 5 -21.99 -5.98 3.38
CA GLY A 5 -21.94 -4.98 2.32
C GLY A 5 -23.30 -4.47 1.87
N ILE A 6 -24.40 -4.89 2.50
CA ILE A 6 -25.74 -4.47 2.11
C ILE A 6 -26.01 -3.02 2.55
N LEU A 7 -26.40 -2.20 1.58
CA LEU A 7 -26.84 -0.82 1.79
C LEU A 7 -28.35 -0.81 2.04
N ARG A 8 -28.75 -0.25 3.18
CA ARG A 8 -30.16 -0.10 3.58
C ARG A 8 -30.51 1.38 3.60
N ALA A 9 -31.62 1.74 2.94
CA ALA A 9 -32.19 3.08 2.99
C ALA A 9 -33.54 3.05 3.71
N GLY A 10 -33.74 4.03 4.60
CA GLY A 10 -35.04 4.32 5.19
C GLY A 10 -35.81 5.28 4.31
N PHE A 11 -37.08 4.97 4.05
CA PHE A 11 -37.99 5.78 3.25
C PHE A 11 -38.98 6.54 4.15
N THR A 12 -39.54 7.63 3.63
CA THR A 12 -40.48 8.50 4.36
C THR A 12 -41.78 7.81 4.79
N ASN A 13 -42.08 6.64 4.22
CA ASN A 13 -43.19 5.77 4.62
C ASN A 13 -42.84 4.79 5.76
N GLY A 14 -41.69 4.97 6.42
CA GLY A 14 -41.26 4.14 7.55
C GLY A 14 -40.70 2.77 7.15
N MET A 15 -40.62 2.45 5.85
CA MET A 15 -40.02 1.20 5.39
C MET A 15 -38.51 1.33 5.20
N ASN A 16 -37.78 0.28 5.56
CA ASN A 16 -36.38 0.12 5.19
C ASN A 16 -36.29 -0.87 4.02
N LYS A 17 -35.57 -0.49 2.96
CA LYS A 17 -35.27 -1.42 1.85
C LYS A 17 -33.77 -1.53 1.63
N ASN A 18 -33.36 -2.71 1.18
CA ASN A 18 -32.02 -2.90 0.64
C ASN A 18 -31.97 -2.22 -0.73
N ILE A 19 -31.02 -1.32 -0.93
CA ILE A 19 -30.88 -0.50 -2.15
C ILE A 19 -29.67 -0.90 -2.99
N GLY A 20 -28.82 -1.78 -2.47
CA GLY A 20 -27.65 -2.28 -3.17
C GLY A 20 -26.73 -3.07 -2.25
N GLN A 21 -25.68 -3.62 -2.83
CA GLN A 21 -24.66 -4.38 -2.13
C GLN A 21 -23.29 -4.05 -2.70
N VAL A 22 -22.32 -3.82 -1.82
CA VAL A 22 -20.92 -3.70 -2.19
C VAL A 22 -20.31 -5.09 -2.27
N ILE A 23 -19.66 -5.39 -3.39
CA ILE A 23 -18.88 -6.62 -3.60
C ILE A 23 -17.39 -6.31 -3.41
N LEU A 24 -16.61 -7.32 -3.02
CA LEU A 24 -15.16 -7.23 -2.89
C LEU A 24 -14.49 -8.01 -4.01
N ALA A 25 -13.37 -7.46 -4.49
CA ALA A 25 -12.46 -8.16 -5.38
C ALA A 25 -11.30 -8.74 -4.57
N SER A 26 -10.97 -10.00 -4.79
CA SER A 26 -9.75 -10.64 -4.32
C SER A 26 -8.86 -11.04 -5.49
N PHE A 27 -7.57 -11.17 -5.25
CA PHE A 27 -6.58 -11.55 -6.25
C PHE A 27 -5.70 -12.64 -5.67
N ALA A 28 -5.30 -13.61 -6.50
CA ALA A 28 -4.43 -14.70 -6.08
C ALA A 28 -3.07 -14.18 -5.55
N ASN A 29 -2.55 -13.11 -6.17
CA ASN A 29 -1.33 -12.43 -5.72
C ASN A 29 -1.52 -10.91 -5.62
N PRO A 30 -1.86 -10.38 -4.44
CA PRO A 30 -2.03 -8.94 -4.24
C PRO A 30 -0.76 -8.12 -4.48
N GLN A 31 0.43 -8.68 -4.29
CA GLN A 31 1.71 -7.99 -4.54
C GLN A 31 2.00 -7.84 -6.04
N GLY A 32 1.33 -8.62 -6.88
CA GLY A 32 1.39 -8.48 -8.34
C GLY A 32 0.53 -7.35 -8.89
N LEU A 33 -0.28 -6.69 -8.07
CA LEU A 33 -1.14 -5.59 -8.53
C LEU A 33 -0.30 -4.39 -8.97
N GLN A 34 -0.69 -3.78 -10.09
CA GLN A 34 -0.02 -2.59 -10.56
C GLN A 34 -0.61 -1.36 -9.88
N ALA A 35 0.22 -0.64 -9.12
CA ALA A 35 -0.16 0.64 -8.54
C ALA A 35 -0.48 1.66 -9.66
N ARG A 36 -1.60 2.37 -9.52
CA ARG A 36 -2.00 3.44 -10.43
C ARG A 36 -1.77 4.80 -9.77
N SER A 37 -2.79 5.36 -9.13
CA SER A 37 -2.68 6.63 -8.41
C SER A 37 -3.24 6.48 -7.01
N ASP A 38 -2.73 7.28 -6.08
CA ASP A 38 -3.21 7.36 -4.70
C ASP A 38 -3.26 5.96 -4.05
N THR A 39 -4.45 5.49 -3.72
CA THR A 39 -4.75 4.16 -3.15
C THR A 39 -5.48 3.26 -4.14
N ARG A 40 -5.25 3.45 -5.46
CA ARG A 40 -5.86 2.64 -6.52
C ARG A 40 -4.84 1.71 -7.16
N TRP A 41 -5.27 0.47 -7.31
CA TRP A 41 -4.53 -0.58 -7.98
C TRP A 41 -5.31 -1.13 -9.17
N THR A 42 -4.61 -1.73 -10.12
CA THR A 42 -5.21 -2.40 -11.27
C THR A 42 -4.64 -3.81 -11.40
N GLU A 43 -5.44 -4.68 -12.02
CA GLU A 43 -5.04 -6.04 -12.36
C GLU A 43 -3.82 -6.06 -13.28
N SER A 44 -2.93 -7.02 -13.06
CA SER A 44 -1.79 -7.32 -13.92
C SER A 44 -1.70 -8.82 -14.18
N ALA A 45 -0.85 -9.22 -15.14
CA ALA A 45 -0.59 -10.64 -15.38
C ALA A 45 -0.05 -11.37 -14.13
N GLU A 46 0.71 -10.67 -13.27
CA GLU A 46 1.31 -11.23 -12.05
C GLU A 46 0.32 -11.31 -10.89
N SER A 47 -0.77 -10.51 -10.89
CA SER A 47 -1.80 -10.59 -9.85
C SER A 47 -2.81 -11.71 -10.08
N GLY A 48 -2.96 -12.14 -11.33
CA GLY A 48 -4.08 -12.95 -11.79
C GLY A 48 -5.38 -12.14 -11.90
N VAL A 49 -6.46 -12.83 -12.30
CA VAL A 49 -7.79 -12.23 -12.48
C VAL A 49 -8.47 -11.89 -11.15
N ALA A 50 -9.26 -10.83 -11.14
CA ALA A 50 -10.10 -10.48 -9.99
C ALA A 50 -11.21 -11.52 -9.76
N ASP A 51 -11.31 -12.02 -8.53
CA ASP A 51 -12.45 -12.82 -8.09
C ASP A 51 -13.38 -11.97 -7.23
N TYR A 52 -14.67 -11.97 -7.56
CA TYR A 52 -15.65 -11.07 -6.96
C TYR A 52 -16.64 -11.84 -6.08
N GLU A 53 -16.63 -11.54 -4.78
CA GLU A 53 -17.59 -12.15 -3.85
C GLU A 53 -18.20 -11.14 -2.87
N VAL A 54 -19.18 -11.64 -2.12
CA VAL A 54 -19.86 -10.90 -1.05
C VAL A 54 -18.93 -10.79 0.18
N PRO A 55 -18.88 -9.62 0.85
CA PRO A 55 -18.13 -9.49 2.09
C PRO A 55 -18.51 -10.52 3.15
N GLY A 56 -17.51 -11.14 3.79
CA GLY A 56 -17.70 -12.16 4.83
C GLY A 56 -18.01 -13.56 4.32
N VAL A 57 -17.91 -13.80 3.00
CA VAL A 57 -17.97 -15.13 2.37
C VAL A 57 -16.56 -15.56 1.94
N GLY A 58 -16.28 -16.86 1.95
CA GLY A 58 -15.00 -17.40 1.48
C GLY A 58 -13.82 -16.92 2.35
N THR A 59 -12.77 -16.42 1.70
CA THR A 59 -11.57 -15.87 2.34
C THR A 59 -11.66 -14.36 2.60
N LEU A 60 -12.76 -13.73 2.22
CA LEU A 60 -12.93 -12.29 2.32
C LEU A 60 -13.44 -11.86 3.69
N GLY A 61 -12.90 -10.74 4.18
CA GLY A 61 -13.32 -10.13 5.44
C GLY A 61 -14.72 -9.49 5.37
N SER A 62 -15.28 -9.20 6.54
CA SER A 62 -16.54 -8.44 6.65
C SER A 62 -16.30 -6.94 6.57
N LEU A 63 -17.28 -6.17 6.09
CA LEU A 63 -17.20 -4.70 6.08
C LEU A 63 -17.64 -4.09 7.41
N VAL A 64 -17.09 -2.92 7.74
CA VAL A 64 -17.49 -2.13 8.92
C VAL A 64 -17.92 -0.75 8.45
N GLY A 65 -19.22 -0.49 8.48
CA GLY A 65 -19.77 0.81 8.08
C GLY A 65 -19.38 1.92 9.05
N GLY A 66 -18.98 3.07 8.52
CA GLY A 66 -18.62 4.25 9.33
C GLY A 66 -17.22 4.22 9.94
N ALA A 67 -16.39 3.24 9.59
CA ALA A 67 -14.99 3.16 9.96
C ALA A 67 -14.09 3.45 8.74
N LEU A 68 -12.89 3.97 8.99
CA LEU A 68 -11.84 4.17 8.00
C LEU A 68 -10.62 3.35 8.40
N GLU A 69 -9.99 2.68 7.43
CA GLU A 69 -8.75 1.94 7.66
C GLU A 69 -7.57 2.91 7.75
N GLY A 70 -6.80 2.81 8.83
CA GLY A 70 -5.59 3.62 9.03
C GLY A 70 -4.40 3.04 8.29
N SER A 71 -3.37 3.86 8.09
CA SER A 71 -2.10 3.38 7.54
C SER A 71 -1.48 2.31 8.44
N ASN A 72 -0.93 1.27 7.84
CA ASN A 72 -0.17 0.22 8.53
C ASN A 72 1.28 0.63 8.86
N VAL A 73 1.66 1.88 8.58
CA VAL A 73 3.02 2.40 8.70
C VAL A 73 3.25 3.01 10.08
N VAL A 74 4.36 2.63 10.73
CA VAL A 74 4.82 3.20 11.99
C VAL A 74 5.89 4.24 11.71
N LEU A 75 5.58 5.52 11.96
CA LEU A 75 6.45 6.65 11.57
C LEU A 75 7.86 6.59 12.18
N ALA A 76 7.99 6.09 13.41
CA ALA A 76 9.29 6.00 14.07
C ALA A 76 10.24 5.05 13.34
N ASP A 77 9.72 3.90 12.88
CA ASP A 77 10.49 2.90 12.15
C ASP A 77 10.91 3.41 10.77
N GLU A 78 9.99 4.10 10.07
CA GLU A 78 10.30 4.74 8.79
C GLU A 78 11.38 5.81 8.91
N LEU A 79 11.37 6.60 10.00
CA LEU A 79 12.41 7.60 10.23
C LEU A 79 13.77 6.96 10.50
N ILE A 80 13.80 5.85 11.25
CA ILE A 80 15.04 5.09 11.49
C ILE A 80 15.56 4.52 10.16
N ALA A 81 14.69 3.93 9.34
CA ALA A 81 15.06 3.43 8.02
C ALA A 81 15.63 4.54 7.12
N LEU A 82 15.04 5.74 7.17
CA LEU A 82 15.53 6.91 6.44
C LEU A 82 16.91 7.37 6.94
N ILE A 83 17.11 7.42 8.26
CA ILE A 83 18.41 7.77 8.84
C ILE A 83 19.48 6.74 8.44
N GLN A 84 19.16 5.44 8.49
CA GLN A 84 20.08 4.38 8.06
C GLN A 84 20.46 4.52 6.59
N ALA A 85 19.48 4.74 5.71
CA ALA A 85 19.73 4.97 4.30
C ALA A 85 20.60 6.22 4.07
N GLN A 86 20.36 7.30 4.83
CA GLN A 86 21.17 8.52 4.76
C GLN A 86 22.60 8.31 5.26
N THR A 87 22.80 7.61 6.38
CA THR A 87 24.13 7.28 6.89
C THR A 87 24.89 6.38 5.92
N ALA A 88 24.23 5.40 5.31
CA ALA A 88 24.84 4.56 4.28
C ALA A 88 25.28 5.39 3.06
N TYR A 89 24.45 6.32 2.61
CA TYR A 89 24.82 7.25 1.53
C TYR A 89 26.00 8.16 1.91
N GLN A 90 26.04 8.68 3.13
CA GLN A 90 27.15 9.50 3.63
C GLN A 90 28.46 8.69 3.72
N ALA A 91 28.40 7.45 4.21
CA ALA A 91 29.55 6.57 4.27
C ALA A 91 30.10 6.28 2.87
N ASN A 92 29.22 5.95 1.92
CA ASN A 92 29.59 5.69 0.53
C ASN A 92 30.20 6.93 -0.15
N SER A 93 29.58 8.10 0.02
CA SER A 93 30.12 9.35 -0.54
C SER A 93 31.45 9.75 0.07
N LYS A 94 31.65 9.51 1.38
CA LYS A 94 32.94 9.74 2.05
C LYS A 94 34.02 8.81 1.51
N ALA A 95 33.73 7.52 1.33
CA ALA A 95 34.65 6.56 0.74
C ALA A 95 35.11 7.02 -0.65
N ILE A 96 34.17 7.40 -1.52
CA ILE A 96 34.46 7.94 -2.86
C ILE A 96 35.33 9.21 -2.79
N SER A 97 35.04 10.13 -1.87
CA SER A 97 35.82 11.37 -1.72
C SER A 97 37.27 11.12 -1.29
N THR A 98 37.48 10.13 -0.43
CA THR A 98 38.82 9.73 0.02
C THR A 98 39.59 9.08 -1.13
N GLU A 99 38.95 8.17 -1.88
CA GLU A 99 39.54 7.57 -3.09
C GLU A 99 39.94 8.62 -4.12
N ALA A 100 39.06 9.60 -4.39
CA ALA A 100 39.35 10.71 -5.30
C ALA A 100 40.54 11.56 -4.82
N THR A 101 40.65 11.81 -3.51
CA THR A 101 41.76 12.56 -2.92
C THR A 101 43.08 11.80 -3.09
N VAL A 102 43.09 10.50 -2.80
CA VAL A 102 44.29 9.65 -2.97
C VAL A 102 44.73 9.60 -4.43
N MET A 103 43.78 9.44 -5.38
CA MET A 103 44.05 9.49 -6.82
C MET A 103 44.69 10.83 -7.23
N GLN A 104 44.14 11.95 -6.75
CA GLN A 104 44.68 13.29 -7.04
C GLN A 104 46.11 13.46 -6.52
N THR A 105 46.40 12.96 -5.31
CA THR A 105 47.75 13.02 -4.71
C THR A 105 48.76 12.20 -5.52
N LEU A 106 48.38 11.00 -5.97
CA LEU A 106 49.26 10.16 -6.81
C LEU A 106 49.65 10.85 -8.11
N ILE A 107 48.69 11.50 -8.78
CA ILE A 107 48.92 12.25 -10.03
C ILE A 107 49.86 13.45 -9.81
N GLN A 108 49.79 14.13 -8.67
CA GLN A 108 50.65 15.29 -8.37
C GLN A 108 52.06 14.92 -7.92
N SER A 109 52.28 13.67 -7.47
CA SER A 109 53.59 13.18 -7.02
C SER A 109 54.43 12.50 -8.11
N THR A 110 53.95 12.47 -9.35
CA THR A 110 54.65 11.92 -10.52
C THR A 110 54.91 13.03 -11.53
#